data_AF-A0A7V7N008-F1
#
_entry.id   AF-A0A7V7N008-F1
#
_cell.length_a   1.000
_cell.length_b   1.000
_cell.length_c   1.000
_cell.angle_alpha   90.00
_cell.angle_beta   90.00
_cell.angle_gamma   90.00
#
_symmetry.space_group_name_H-M   'P 1'
#
loop_
_entity.id
_entity.type
_entity.pdbx_description
1 polymer ?
#
loop_
_entity_poly.entity_id
_entity_poly.type
_entity_poly.pdbx_seq_one_letter_code
_entity_poly.pdbx_strand_id
1 'polypeptide(L)'
;MNKFELIIYKLIAREIEINKFEQWVYSEKDLECFLSPDEYMDLISLNYKQSSSIYDAEKILKPHINIGKYYDWHLRRVLQKVIEHPSDAHKYIEQCYAMYCDGYDFLDNLGLGYGLTVTFPPSIYSADSWDRLKSSEQKRLIDGFYPGVREEAEKVINWLNTEKLVLTGHDGGFQGIQYTDTRTTEEKEPTSYEVATPTKKWWKFW
;
A
#
# COMPACT_ATOMS: atom_id res chain seq x y z
N MET A 1 -11.35 -15.00 -1.10
CA MET A 1 -9.92 -15.31 -0.86
C MET A 1 -9.85 -16.53 0.02
N ASN A 2 -9.09 -17.55 -0.38
CA ASN A 2 -8.97 -18.77 0.41
C ASN A 2 -7.97 -18.57 1.57
N LYS A 3 -7.92 -19.53 2.51
CA LYS A 3 -7.06 -19.46 3.70
C LYS A 3 -5.56 -19.43 3.34
N PHE A 4 -5.15 -20.19 2.32
CA PHE A 4 -3.77 -20.28 1.84
C PHE A 4 -3.27 -18.92 1.31
N GLU A 5 -4.02 -18.31 0.37
CA GLU A 5 -3.73 -16.98 -0.18
C GLU A 5 -3.59 -15.94 0.94
N LEU A 6 -4.51 -15.92 1.91
CA LEU A 6 -4.48 -14.95 3.01
C LEU A 6 -3.23 -15.09 3.89
N ILE A 7 -2.75 -16.30 4.14
CA ILE A 7 -1.51 -16.50 4.92
C ILE A 7 -0.31 -15.94 4.15
N ILE A 8 -0.23 -16.21 2.86
CA ILE A 8 0.86 -15.70 2.01
C ILE A 8 0.79 -14.17 1.92
N TYR A 9 -0.40 -13.59 1.82
CA TYR A 9 -0.56 -12.13 1.78
C TYR A 9 -0.06 -11.49 3.09
N LYS A 10 -0.39 -12.09 4.23
CA LYS A 10 0.14 -11.65 5.52
C LYS A 10 1.66 -11.86 5.65
N LEU A 11 2.21 -12.91 5.05
CA LEU A 11 3.65 -13.14 4.98
C LEU A 11 4.34 -11.99 4.24
N ILE A 12 3.87 -11.66 3.03
CA ILE A 12 4.44 -10.59 2.19
C ILE A 12 4.29 -9.24 2.89
N ALA A 13 3.11 -8.94 3.46
CA ALA A 13 2.86 -7.70 4.19
C ALA A 13 3.52 -7.64 5.58
N ARG A 14 4.28 -8.67 5.98
CA ARG A 14 4.94 -8.79 7.30
C ARG A 14 3.96 -8.68 8.48
N GLU A 15 2.72 -9.10 8.27
CA GLU A 15 1.64 -9.12 9.28
C GLU A 15 1.52 -10.46 10.02
N ILE A 16 2.40 -11.43 9.74
CA ILE A 16 2.47 -12.71 10.44
C ILE A 16 3.84 -12.87 11.10
N GLU A 17 3.83 -13.25 12.38
CA GLU A 17 5.05 -13.60 13.10
C GLU A 17 5.64 -14.90 12.54
N ILE A 18 6.96 -14.95 12.41
CA ILE A 18 7.68 -16.09 11.82
C ILE A 18 7.34 -17.42 12.52
N ASN A 19 7.21 -17.43 13.84
CA ASN A 19 6.84 -18.63 14.61
C ASN A 19 5.41 -19.12 14.29
N LYS A 20 4.47 -18.19 14.09
CA LYS A 20 3.08 -18.53 13.70
C LYS A 20 3.03 -19.04 12.27
N PHE A 21 3.85 -18.46 11.39
CA PHE A 21 3.99 -18.93 10.02
C PHE A 21 4.60 -20.34 9.96
N GLU A 22 5.69 -20.59 10.70
CA GLU A 22 6.33 -21.91 10.82
C GLU A 22 5.33 -22.98 11.31
N GLN A 23 4.58 -22.68 12.37
CA GLN A 23 3.54 -23.59 12.86
C GLN A 23 2.49 -23.89 11.81
N TRP A 24 2.09 -22.89 11.02
CA TRP A 24 1.17 -23.10 9.92
C TRP A 24 1.78 -24.04 8.86
N VAL A 25 3.03 -23.80 8.44
CA VAL A 25 3.74 -24.64 7.45
C VAL A 25 3.71 -26.11 7.85
N TYR A 26 4.05 -26.44 9.10
CA TYR A 26 4.07 -27.84 9.55
C TYR A 26 2.68 -28.45 9.79
N SER A 27 1.63 -27.64 9.87
CA SER A 27 0.26 -28.10 10.15
C SER A 27 -0.62 -28.23 8.91
N GLU A 28 -0.27 -27.52 7.83
CA GLU A 28 -1.12 -27.39 6.64
C GLU A 28 -0.87 -28.55 5.67
N LYS A 29 -1.81 -29.49 5.64
CA LYS A 29 -1.68 -30.74 4.87
C LYS A 29 -1.82 -30.53 3.37
N ASP A 30 -2.44 -29.43 2.95
CA ASP A 30 -2.72 -29.16 1.55
C ASP A 30 -1.55 -28.46 0.84
N LEU A 31 -0.44 -28.14 1.52
CA LEU A 31 0.72 -27.50 0.90
C LEU A 31 1.26 -28.29 -0.29
N GLU A 32 1.30 -29.61 -0.18
CA GLU A 32 1.74 -30.52 -1.25
C GLU A 32 0.81 -30.49 -2.49
N CYS A 33 -0.40 -29.94 -2.36
CA CYS A 33 -1.31 -29.73 -3.50
C CYS A 33 -1.03 -28.43 -4.26
N PHE A 34 -0.37 -27.46 -3.62
CA PHE A 34 -0.05 -26.16 -4.21
C PHE A 34 1.41 -26.06 -4.68
N LEU A 35 2.31 -26.80 -4.04
CA LEU A 35 3.75 -26.75 -4.29
C LEU A 35 4.23 -28.00 -5.02
N SER A 36 5.29 -27.86 -5.82
CA SER A 36 6.04 -29.02 -6.27
C SER A 36 6.76 -29.71 -5.10
N PRO A 37 7.14 -31.00 -5.21
CA PRO A 37 7.86 -31.70 -4.16
C PRO A 37 9.14 -30.99 -3.71
N ASP A 38 9.89 -30.40 -4.64
CA ASP A 38 11.13 -29.67 -4.35
C ASP A 38 10.85 -28.37 -3.59
N GLU A 39 9.87 -27.57 -4.05
CA GLU A 39 9.47 -26.33 -3.36
C GLU A 39 8.93 -26.59 -1.95
N TYR A 40 8.14 -27.66 -1.79
CA TYR A 40 7.66 -28.08 -0.48
C TYR A 40 8.82 -28.47 0.43
N MET A 41 9.78 -29.26 -0.08
CA MET A 41 10.96 -29.66 0.69
C MET A 41 11.81 -28.45 1.10
N ASP A 42 12.02 -27.52 0.18
CA ASP A 42 12.75 -26.28 0.44
C ASP A 42 12.04 -25.47 1.54
N LEU A 43 10.72 -25.33 1.46
CA LEU A 43 9.92 -24.56 2.43
C LEU A 43 9.98 -25.16 3.84
N ILE A 44 9.85 -26.47 3.99
CA ILE A 44 9.88 -27.12 5.32
C ILE A 44 11.30 -27.22 5.90
N SER A 45 12.32 -27.10 5.05
CA SER A 45 13.74 -27.16 5.44
C SER A 45 14.31 -25.79 5.87
N LEU A 46 13.54 -24.71 5.74
CA LEU A 46 13.97 -23.37 6.16
C LEU A 46 14.22 -23.30 7.67
N ASN A 47 15.26 -22.55 8.06
CA ASN A 47 15.57 -22.30 9.46
C ASN A 47 14.78 -21.09 9.99
N TYR A 48 13.50 -21.27 10.33
CA TYR A 48 12.60 -20.22 10.83
C TYR A 48 13.04 -19.50 12.11
N LYS A 49 14.11 -19.94 12.76
CA LYS A 49 14.76 -19.17 13.84
C LYS A 49 15.49 -17.93 13.31
N GLN A 50 15.80 -17.88 12.02
CA GLN A 50 16.42 -16.74 11.36
C GLN A 50 15.36 -15.84 10.74
N SER A 51 15.43 -14.54 11.01
CA SER A 51 14.51 -13.55 10.44
C SER A 51 14.58 -13.48 8.91
N SER A 52 15.71 -13.86 8.30
CA SER A 52 15.87 -13.92 6.85
C SER A 52 15.01 -14.98 6.18
N SER A 53 14.66 -16.07 6.88
CA SER A 53 13.87 -17.17 6.31
C SER A 53 12.47 -16.76 5.88
N ILE A 54 11.97 -15.61 6.35
CA ILE A 54 10.70 -15.05 5.87
C ILE A 54 10.78 -14.63 4.39
N TYR A 55 11.93 -14.15 3.93
CA TYR A 55 12.16 -13.77 2.54
C TYR A 55 12.32 -14.99 1.65
N ASP A 56 12.97 -16.05 2.15
CA ASP A 56 13.10 -17.32 1.44
C ASP A 56 11.73 -17.99 1.28
N ALA A 57 10.93 -18.03 2.35
CA ALA A 57 9.56 -18.53 2.30
C ALA A 57 8.69 -17.72 1.32
N GLU A 58 8.80 -16.39 1.34
CA GLU A 58 8.11 -15.53 0.38
C GLU A 58 8.51 -15.86 -1.05
N LYS A 59 9.80 -16.03 -1.33
CA LYS A 59 10.30 -16.35 -2.69
C LYS A 59 9.71 -17.66 -3.22
N ILE A 60 9.53 -18.66 -2.35
CA ILE A 60 8.93 -19.95 -2.70
C ILE A 60 7.42 -19.81 -2.94
N LEU A 61 6.71 -19.05 -2.10
CA LEU A 61 5.24 -19.03 -2.10
C LEU A 61 4.62 -17.98 -3.03
N LYS A 62 5.31 -16.87 -3.27
CA LYS A 62 4.82 -15.76 -4.11
C LYS A 62 4.44 -16.17 -5.53
N PRO A 63 5.14 -17.10 -6.22
CA PRO A 63 4.73 -17.59 -7.54
C PRO A 63 3.36 -18.31 -7.56
N HIS A 64 2.90 -18.82 -6.42
CA HIS A 64 1.67 -19.63 -6.31
C HIS A 64 0.42 -18.80 -5.99
N ILE A 65 0.53 -17.47 -5.97
CA ILE A 65 -0.58 -16.55 -5.73
C ILE A 65 -0.76 -15.58 -6.91
N ASN A 66 -1.98 -15.09 -7.06
CA ASN A 66 -2.21 -13.92 -7.90
C ASN A 66 -1.70 -12.67 -7.17
N ILE A 67 -0.60 -12.10 -7.65
CA ILE A 67 0.04 -10.94 -7.02
C ILE A 67 -0.78 -9.65 -7.17
N GLY A 68 -1.55 -9.49 -8.26
CA GLY A 68 -2.49 -8.37 -8.42
C GLY A 68 -3.55 -8.35 -7.31
N LYS A 69 -4.09 -9.52 -6.97
CA LYS A 69 -5.02 -9.68 -5.82
C LYS A 69 -4.37 -9.37 -4.47
N TYR A 70 -3.07 -9.64 -4.31
CA TYR A 70 -2.34 -9.24 -3.09
C TYR A 70 -2.27 -7.72 -2.98
N TYR A 71 -1.90 -7.02 -4.06
CA TYR A 71 -1.82 -5.56 -4.05
C TYR A 71 -3.19 -4.91 -3.82
N ASP A 72 -4.25 -5.44 -4.43
CA ASP A 72 -5.64 -5.01 -4.15
C ASP A 72 -6.00 -5.21 -2.67
N TRP A 73 -5.74 -6.40 -2.13
CA TRP A 73 -6.00 -6.68 -0.72
C TRP A 73 -5.21 -5.74 0.22
N HIS A 74 -3.94 -5.50 -0.07
CA HIS A 74 -3.07 -4.68 0.76
C HIS A 74 -3.51 -3.20 0.72
N LEU A 75 -3.76 -2.66 -0.48
CA LEU A 75 -4.27 -1.31 -0.67
C LEU A 75 -5.57 -1.09 0.10
N ARG A 76 -6.55 -1.99 -0.07
CA ARG A 76 -7.85 -1.89 0.63
C ARG A 76 -7.69 -1.85 2.14
N ARG A 77 -6.74 -2.59 2.71
CA ARG A 77 -6.47 -2.56 4.16
C ARG A 77 -5.91 -1.23 4.62
N VAL A 78 -4.98 -0.65 3.88
CA VAL A 78 -4.43 0.68 4.18
C VAL A 78 -5.53 1.73 4.12
N LEU A 79 -6.33 1.74 3.05
CA LEU A 79 -7.45 2.68 2.89
C LEU A 79 -8.51 2.50 3.99
N GLN A 80 -8.84 1.26 4.35
CA GLN A 80 -9.77 0.97 5.44
C GLN A 80 -9.28 1.54 6.77
N LYS A 81 -7.97 1.49 7.03
CA LYS A 81 -7.36 2.09 8.23
C LYS A 81 -7.43 3.62 8.20
N VAL A 82 -7.26 4.25 7.04
CA VAL A 82 -7.51 5.69 6.89
C VAL A 82 -8.97 6.02 7.21
N ILE A 83 -9.93 5.24 6.71
CA ILE A 83 -11.37 5.47 6.94
C ILE A 83 -11.75 5.31 8.42
N GLU A 84 -11.28 4.21 9.04
CA GLU A 84 -11.52 3.88 10.46
C GLU A 84 -10.93 4.93 11.42
N HIS A 85 -9.90 5.65 10.98
CA HIS A 85 -9.20 6.66 11.77
C HIS A 85 -8.77 6.13 13.16
N PRO A 86 -7.93 5.07 13.23
CA PRO A 86 -7.34 4.63 14.50
C PRO A 86 -6.38 5.70 15.04
N SER A 87 -5.94 5.54 16.29
CA SER A 87 -5.00 6.48 16.93
C SER A 87 -3.68 6.67 16.16
N ASP A 88 -3.29 5.70 15.35
CA ASP A 88 -2.11 5.71 14.49
C ASP A 88 -2.42 5.94 13.01
N ALA A 89 -3.56 6.56 12.68
CA ALA A 89 -3.97 6.88 11.31
C ALA A 89 -2.89 7.58 10.46
N HIS A 90 -2.05 8.42 11.09
CA HIS A 90 -0.92 9.08 10.42
C HIS A 90 -0.03 8.10 9.65
N LYS A 91 0.22 6.90 10.17
CA LYS A 91 1.06 5.87 9.52
C LYS A 91 0.45 5.38 8.21
N TYR A 92 -0.87 5.24 8.18
CA TYR A 92 -1.60 4.77 7.00
C TYR A 92 -1.77 5.87 5.96
N ILE A 93 -1.92 7.11 6.41
CA ILE A 93 -1.93 8.30 5.53
C ILE A 93 -0.54 8.49 4.89
N GLU A 94 0.55 8.36 5.67
CA GLU A 94 1.92 8.35 5.16
C GLU A 94 2.17 7.19 4.19
N GLN A 95 1.67 5.98 4.49
CA GLN A 95 1.78 4.84 3.58
C GLN A 95 1.13 5.11 2.21
N CYS A 96 0.09 5.93 2.13
CA CYS A 96 -0.47 6.33 0.83
C CYS A 96 0.53 7.12 -0.02
N TYR A 97 1.42 7.91 0.60
CA TYR A 97 2.51 8.58 -0.11
C TYR A 97 3.58 7.59 -0.56
N ALA A 98 3.98 6.65 0.29
CA ALA A 98 4.91 5.59 -0.10
C ALA A 98 4.38 4.74 -1.26
N MET A 99 3.09 4.38 -1.23
CA MET A 99 2.41 3.67 -2.33
C MET A 99 2.36 4.51 -3.60
N TYR A 100 2.02 5.79 -3.52
CA TYR A 100 2.10 6.69 -4.67
C TYR A 100 3.51 6.67 -5.28
N CYS A 101 4.55 6.76 -4.46
CA CYS A 101 5.94 6.65 -4.92
C CYS A 101 6.33 5.28 -5.49
N ASP A 102 5.54 4.23 -5.25
CA ASP A 102 5.71 2.87 -5.78
C ASP A 102 4.90 2.62 -7.07
N GLY A 103 4.25 3.65 -7.61
CA GLY A 103 3.53 3.61 -8.90
C GLY A 103 2.01 3.48 -8.76
N TYR A 104 1.45 3.66 -7.57
CA TYR A 104 0.01 3.81 -7.39
C TYR A 104 -0.43 5.24 -7.75
N ASP A 105 -0.25 5.66 -9.01
CA ASP A 105 -0.47 7.07 -9.41
C ASP A 105 -1.90 7.56 -9.13
N PHE A 106 -2.88 6.65 -9.14
CA PHE A 106 -4.27 6.95 -8.80
C PHE A 106 -4.50 7.30 -7.31
N LEU A 107 -3.47 7.21 -6.47
CA LEU A 107 -3.48 7.67 -5.09
C LEU A 107 -2.94 9.09 -4.95
N ASP A 108 -2.67 9.82 -6.03
CA ASP A 108 -2.17 11.20 -6.01
C ASP A 108 -2.84 12.12 -4.96
N ASN A 109 -4.17 12.13 -4.87
CA ASN A 109 -4.90 12.91 -3.87
C ASN A 109 -4.55 12.52 -2.43
N LEU A 110 -4.44 11.21 -2.15
CA LEU A 110 -4.11 10.67 -0.83
C LEU A 110 -2.62 10.80 -0.52
N GLY A 111 -1.76 10.44 -1.46
CA GLY A 111 -0.31 10.45 -1.34
C GLY A 111 0.26 11.85 -1.30
N LEU A 112 -0.04 12.69 -2.30
CA LEU A 112 0.49 14.06 -2.37
C LEU A 112 -0.33 15.05 -1.54
N GLY A 113 -1.66 14.93 -1.55
CA GLY A 113 -2.52 15.86 -0.82
C GLY A 113 -2.43 15.73 0.70
N TYR A 114 -2.23 14.51 1.22
CA TYR A 114 -2.23 14.24 2.66
C TYR A 114 -0.96 13.55 3.15
N GLY A 115 -0.57 12.43 2.53
CA GLY A 115 0.56 11.60 2.96
C GLY A 115 1.89 12.35 2.99
N LEU A 116 2.20 13.13 1.95
CA LEU A 116 3.40 13.94 1.86
C LEU A 116 3.50 14.94 3.02
N THR A 117 2.37 15.53 3.43
CA THR A 117 2.29 16.48 4.55
C THR A 117 2.59 15.80 5.89
N VAL A 118 2.32 14.50 6.03
CA VAL A 118 2.74 13.73 7.22
C VAL A 118 4.26 13.53 7.21
N THR A 119 4.82 13.11 6.06
CA THR A 119 6.26 12.87 5.91
C THR A 119 7.08 14.17 6.06
N PHE A 120 6.60 15.26 5.47
CA PHE A 120 7.22 16.58 5.50
C PHE A 120 6.21 17.63 5.99
N PRO A 121 6.07 17.80 7.32
CA PRO A 121 5.15 18.78 7.89
C PRO A 121 5.42 20.20 7.36
N PRO A 122 4.37 21.01 7.11
CA PRO A 122 4.53 22.37 6.62
C PRO A 122 5.34 23.24 7.60
N SER A 123 6.06 24.24 7.10
CA SER A 123 6.96 25.10 7.88
C SER A 123 6.29 25.90 9.02
N ILE A 124 4.95 26.01 9.01
CA ILE A 124 4.17 26.56 10.13
C ILE A 124 4.34 25.72 11.40
N TYR A 125 4.71 24.45 11.25
CA TYR A 125 5.18 23.58 12.30
C TYR A 125 6.70 23.70 12.35
N SER A 126 7.26 23.98 13.51
CA SER A 126 8.72 24.11 13.69
C SER A 126 9.43 22.75 13.72
N ALA A 127 9.07 21.85 12.79
CA ALA A 127 9.57 20.49 12.68
C ALA A 127 9.66 20.08 11.20
N ASP A 128 10.72 19.34 10.87
CA ASP A 128 11.03 18.81 9.54
C ASP A 128 10.58 17.34 9.37
N SER A 129 10.04 16.72 10.41
CA SER A 129 9.45 15.37 10.36
C SER A 129 8.34 15.19 11.39
N TRP A 130 7.47 14.20 11.14
CA TRP A 130 6.36 13.85 12.04
C TRP A 130 6.79 13.62 13.49
N ASP A 131 7.87 12.85 13.72
CA ASP A 131 8.35 12.50 15.06
C ASP A 131 8.87 13.69 15.87
N ARG A 132 9.14 14.81 15.21
CA ARG A 132 9.60 16.05 15.84
C ARG A 132 8.47 17.02 16.17
N LEU A 133 7.24 16.74 15.71
CA LEU A 133 6.06 17.49 16.09
C LEU A 133 5.68 17.20 17.55
N LYS A 134 5.19 18.22 18.26
CA LYS A 134 4.54 18.00 19.56
C LYS A 134 3.26 17.21 19.36
N SER A 135 2.85 16.43 20.36
CA SER A 135 1.61 15.63 20.28
C SER A 135 0.37 16.47 19.97
N SER A 136 0.30 17.72 20.42
CA SER A 136 -0.79 18.65 20.09
C SER A 136 -0.76 19.09 18.62
N GLU A 137 0.41 19.24 18.02
CA GLU A 137 0.59 19.58 16.61
C GLU A 137 0.29 18.39 15.71
N GLN A 138 0.77 17.20 16.08
CA GLN A 138 0.42 15.92 15.44
C GLN A 138 -1.09 15.74 15.38
N LYS A 139 -1.76 15.90 16.53
CA LYS A 139 -3.21 15.80 16.60
C LYS A 139 -3.91 16.84 15.71
N ARG A 140 -3.51 18.11 15.80
CA ARG A 140 -4.09 19.18 14.98
C ARG A 140 -3.93 18.91 13.48
N LEU A 141 -2.76 18.42 13.06
CA LEU A 141 -2.48 18.12 11.67
C LEU A 141 -3.40 17.01 11.15
N ILE A 142 -3.47 15.88 11.88
CA ILE A 142 -4.28 14.73 11.46
C ILE A 142 -5.77 15.05 11.54
N ASP A 143 -6.25 15.67 12.62
CA ASP A 143 -7.66 16.07 12.75
C ASP A 143 -8.07 17.02 11.61
N GLY A 144 -7.16 17.88 11.15
CA GLY A 144 -7.39 18.81 10.04
C GLY A 144 -7.53 18.15 8.66
N PHE A 145 -7.10 16.89 8.50
CA PHE A 145 -7.28 16.14 7.26
C PHE A 145 -8.68 15.55 7.12
N TYR A 146 -9.41 15.38 8.22
CA TYR A 146 -10.75 14.80 8.21
C TYR A 146 -11.82 15.90 8.06
N PRO A 147 -12.90 15.67 7.29
CA PRO A 147 -13.27 14.39 6.67
C PRO A 147 -12.60 14.12 5.30
N GLY A 148 -11.92 15.08 4.70
CA GLY A 148 -11.45 14.99 3.30
C GLY A 148 -10.61 13.76 2.96
N VAL A 149 -9.65 13.38 3.82
CA VAL A 149 -8.82 12.18 3.58
C VAL A 149 -9.63 10.88 3.61
N ARG A 150 -10.70 10.82 4.41
CA ARG A 150 -11.62 9.69 4.43
C ARG A 150 -12.41 9.61 3.12
N GLU A 151 -12.94 10.74 2.65
CA GLU A 151 -13.74 10.81 1.44
C GLU A 151 -12.92 10.36 0.22
N GLU A 152 -11.65 10.78 0.12
CA GLU A 152 -10.74 10.32 -0.93
C GLU A 152 -10.43 8.82 -0.82
N ALA A 153 -10.24 8.29 0.39
CA ALA A 153 -10.03 6.85 0.60
C ALA A 153 -11.27 6.02 0.19
N GLU A 154 -12.47 6.49 0.54
CA GLU A 154 -13.74 5.88 0.13
C GLU A 154 -13.93 5.92 -1.40
N LYS A 155 -13.52 7.01 -2.05
CA LYS A 155 -13.53 7.16 -3.51
C LYS A 155 -12.66 6.11 -4.20
N VAL A 156 -11.43 5.90 -3.70
CA VAL A 156 -10.53 4.87 -4.23
C VAL A 156 -11.10 3.46 -4.00
N ILE A 157 -11.63 3.17 -2.81
CA ILE A 157 -12.31 1.89 -2.55
C ILE A 157 -13.47 1.68 -3.53
N ASN A 158 -14.24 2.73 -3.85
CA ASN A 158 -15.31 2.64 -4.82
C ASN A 158 -14.81 2.33 -6.24
N TRP A 159 -13.69 2.91 -6.67
CA TRP A 159 -13.06 2.56 -7.95
C TRP A 159 -12.65 1.10 -8.03
N LEU A 160 -12.10 0.55 -6.93
CA LEU A 160 -11.76 -0.86 -6.84
C LEU A 160 -13.01 -1.76 -6.82
N ASN A 161 -14.07 -1.35 -6.12
CA ASN A 161 -15.34 -2.11 -6.03
C ASN A 161 -16.11 -2.16 -7.35
N THR A 162 -16.00 -1.10 -8.15
CA THR A 162 -16.69 -0.96 -9.44
C THR A 162 -15.81 -1.42 -10.61
N GLU A 163 -14.66 -2.02 -10.33
CA GLU A 163 -13.67 -2.48 -11.32
C GLU A 163 -13.20 -1.38 -12.29
N LYS A 164 -13.42 -0.11 -11.94
CA LYS A 164 -12.82 1.02 -12.67
C LYS A 164 -11.31 1.03 -12.55
N LEU A 165 -10.81 0.47 -11.46
CA LEU A 165 -9.41 0.29 -11.17
C LEU A 165 -9.16 -1.18 -10.78
N VAL A 166 -8.24 -1.85 -11.48
CA VAL A 166 -7.90 -3.25 -11.22
C VAL A 166 -6.38 -3.41 -11.16
N LEU A 167 -5.84 -3.78 -10.00
CA LEU A 167 -4.42 -4.08 -9.83
C LEU A 167 -4.08 -5.44 -10.44
N THR A 168 -3.08 -5.47 -11.32
CA THR A 168 -2.72 -6.66 -12.10
C THR A 168 -1.40 -7.27 -11.69
N GLY A 169 -0.50 -6.48 -11.08
CA GLY A 169 0.74 -7.00 -10.51
C GLY A 169 1.81 -5.95 -10.30
N HIS A 170 3.07 -6.37 -10.42
CA HIS A 170 4.25 -5.52 -10.29
C HIS A 170 5.38 -6.07 -11.17
N ASP A 171 6.06 -5.22 -11.94
CA ASP A 171 7.08 -5.65 -12.92
C ASP A 171 8.48 -5.92 -12.32
N GLY A 172 8.70 -5.50 -11.08
CA GLY A 172 9.93 -5.69 -10.32
C GLY A 172 10.86 -4.47 -10.35
N GLY A 173 10.51 -3.44 -11.11
CA GLY A 173 11.21 -2.17 -11.20
C GLY A 173 10.79 -1.17 -10.13
N PHE A 174 11.46 -0.01 -10.15
CA PHE A 174 11.04 1.16 -9.40
C PHE A 174 9.73 1.70 -9.99
N GLN A 175 8.76 2.01 -9.15
CA GLN A 175 7.40 2.39 -9.57
C GLN A 175 6.72 1.29 -10.42
N GLY A 176 6.94 0.04 -10.04
CA GLY A 176 6.63 -1.12 -10.86
C GLY A 176 5.17 -1.58 -10.80
N ILE A 177 4.30 -0.93 -10.04
CA ILE A 177 2.90 -1.33 -9.85
C ILE A 177 2.13 -1.26 -11.17
N GLN A 178 1.45 -2.36 -11.49
CA GLN A 178 0.68 -2.50 -12.72
C GLN A 178 -0.82 -2.55 -12.41
N TYR A 179 -1.60 -1.80 -13.18
CA TYR A 179 -3.05 -1.75 -13.05
C TYR A 179 -3.73 -1.35 -14.36
N THR A 180 -5.00 -1.70 -14.48
CA THR A 180 -5.90 -1.16 -15.51
C THR A 180 -6.77 -0.07 -14.88
N ASP A 181 -6.90 1.07 -15.55
CA ASP A 181 -7.67 2.23 -15.07
C ASP A 181 -8.60 2.76 -16.16
N THR A 182 -9.89 2.47 -16.00
CA THR A 182 -10.98 2.83 -16.93
C THR A 182 -11.78 4.04 -16.47
N ARG A 183 -11.33 4.75 -15.42
CA ARG A 183 -11.92 6.03 -14.99
C ARG A 183 -11.91 7.05 -16.13
N THR A 184 -12.88 7.96 -16.17
CA THR A 184 -12.89 9.06 -17.16
C THR A 184 -11.78 10.08 -16.85
N THR A 185 -11.49 10.98 -17.79
CA THR A 185 -10.51 12.06 -17.56
C THR A 185 -10.91 12.93 -16.38
N GLU A 186 -12.19 13.27 -16.25
CA GLU A 186 -12.72 14.08 -15.15
C GLU A 186 -12.58 13.36 -13.80
N GLU A 187 -12.71 12.04 -13.77
CA GLU A 187 -12.51 11.25 -12.55
C GLU A 187 -11.04 11.18 -12.10
N LYS A 188 -10.10 11.44 -13.02
CA LYS A 188 -8.64 11.43 -12.78
C LYS A 188 -8.09 12.81 -12.41
N GLU A 189 -8.88 13.88 -12.49
CA GLU A 189 -8.42 15.20 -12.10
C GLU A 189 -8.21 15.26 -10.57
N PRO A 190 -7.07 15.81 -10.09
CA PRO A 190 -6.82 15.99 -8.67
C PRO A 190 -7.87 16.88 -8.02
N THR A 191 -8.30 16.52 -6.82
CA THR A 191 -9.27 17.27 -6.01
C THR A 191 -8.66 17.90 -4.78
N SER A 192 -7.50 17.39 -4.31
CA SER A 192 -6.86 17.84 -3.07
C SER A 192 -5.72 18.84 -3.28
N TYR A 193 -5.24 19.04 -4.51
CA TYR A 193 -4.17 19.99 -4.82
C TYR A 193 -4.32 20.58 -6.22
N GLU A 194 -3.77 21.78 -6.43
CA GLU A 194 -3.73 22.41 -7.74
C GLU A 194 -2.51 21.93 -8.53
N VAL A 195 -2.74 21.44 -9.75
CA VAL A 195 -1.65 21.18 -10.70
C VAL A 195 -1.17 22.52 -11.25
N ALA A 196 0.13 22.81 -11.11
CA ALA A 196 0.71 24.00 -11.72
C ALA A 196 0.48 23.96 -13.24
N THR A 197 -0.40 24.81 -13.76
CA THR A 197 -0.55 24.96 -15.21
C THR A 197 0.78 25.45 -15.78
N PRO A 198 1.34 24.80 -16.82
CA PRO A 198 2.58 25.28 -17.42
C PRO A 198 2.34 26.70 -17.92
N THR A 199 3.05 27.66 -17.31
CA THR A 199 3.08 29.04 -17.77
C THR A 199 3.40 29.02 -19.27
N LYS A 200 2.51 29.64 -20.07
CA LYS A 200 2.64 29.68 -21.53
C LYS A 200 4.10 29.96 -21.89
N LYS A 201 4.71 29.03 -22.64
CA LYS A 201 6.09 29.12 -23.12
C LYS A 201 6.33 30.52 -23.70
N TRP A 202 7.13 31.31 -22.99
CA TRP A 202 7.58 32.68 -23.30
C TRP A 202 8.10 32.86 -24.73
N TRP A 203 8.55 31.78 -25.36
CA TRP A 203 8.99 31.72 -26.76
C TRP A 203 7.87 31.83 -27.81
N LYS A 204 6.59 31.81 -27.43
CA LYS A 204 5.47 32.00 -28.38
C LYS A 204 5.15 33.47 -28.68
N PHE A 205 5.98 34.40 -28.19
CA PHE A 205 5.84 35.84 -28.42
C PHE A 205 7.03 36.46 -29.18
N TRP A 206 7.83 35.65 -29.87
CA TRP A 206 8.93 36.09 -30.74
C TRP A 206 8.86 35.38 -32.09
#